data_AF-A0A552Z2H1-F1
#
_entry.id   AF-A0A552Z2H1-F1
#
_cell.length_a   1.000
_cell.length_b   1.000
_cell.length_c   1.000
_cell.angle_alpha   90.00
_cell.angle_beta   90.00
_cell.angle_gamma   90.00
#
_symmetry.space_group_name_H-M   'P 1'
#
loop_
_entity.id
_entity.type
_entity.pdbx_description
1 polymer ?
#
loop_
_entity_poly.entity_id
_entity_poly.type
_entity_poly.pdbx_seq_one_letter_code
_entity_poly.pdbx_strand_id
1 'polypeptide(L)'
;MTKFEEELSSLPVSKSTNYAEYWNKAQLLTVFKDWQPQQALPVVPDFIGKLINTFGAPEDGKHINYSASYPVHQKELDWIDNHQKTWLTALLIGFRVEKPQLFYLKNKLTTSYLALDTNTGYYEHWGEEIIPKLLKKQGYKISFTQQEIDSMQTGSYELVPVEDGE
;
A
#
# COMPACT_ATOMS: atom_id res chain seq x y z
N MET A 1 -0.17 -9.59 26.46
CA MET A 1 0.63 -10.06 25.32
C MET A 1 -0.03 -11.33 24.80
N THR A 2 -0.33 -11.44 23.51
CA THR A 2 -0.90 -12.67 22.95
C THR A 2 0.18 -13.74 22.78
N LYS A 3 -0.19 -15.02 22.71
CA LYS A 3 0.74 -16.13 22.39
C LYS A 3 1.56 -15.82 21.13
N PHE A 4 0.94 -15.18 20.13
CA PHE A 4 1.61 -14.71 18.93
C PHE A 4 2.69 -13.64 19.20
N GLU A 5 2.41 -12.69 20.11
CA GLU A 5 3.37 -11.64 20.47
C GLU A 5 4.56 -12.19 21.27
N GLU A 6 4.33 -13.17 22.13
CA GLU A 6 5.40 -13.85 22.87
C GLU A 6 6.26 -14.71 21.92
N GLU A 7 5.63 -15.51 21.07
CA GLU A 7 6.32 -16.32 20.05
C GLU A 7 7.08 -15.41 19.09
N LEU A 8 6.47 -14.34 18.57
CA LEU A 8 7.12 -13.37 17.69
C LEU A 8 8.31 -12.66 18.34
N SER A 9 8.18 -12.24 19.60
CA SER A 9 9.29 -11.57 20.33
C SER A 9 10.43 -12.54 20.68
N SER A 10 10.11 -13.84 20.80
CA SER A 10 11.09 -14.90 21.03
C SER A 10 11.79 -15.37 19.75
N LEU A 11 11.16 -15.12 18.59
CA LEU A 11 11.84 -15.33 17.32
C LEU A 11 13.01 -14.35 17.24
N PRO A 12 14.08 -14.73 16.54
CA PRO A 12 15.20 -13.84 16.24
C PRO A 12 14.80 -12.71 15.26
N VAL A 13 13.52 -12.36 15.21
CA VAL A 13 12.93 -11.34 14.37
C VAL A 13 12.90 -10.05 15.19
N SER A 14 14.08 -9.49 15.44
CA SER A 14 14.14 -8.16 16.04
C SER A 14 15.50 -7.56 15.81
N LYS A 15 15.48 -6.48 15.03
CA LYS A 15 16.57 -5.59 14.63
C LYS A 15 17.31 -6.08 13.38
N SER A 16 17.31 -5.19 12.38
CA SER A 16 18.15 -5.16 11.18
C SER A 16 19.67 -5.28 11.44
N THR A 17 20.08 -5.71 12.63
CA THR A 17 21.47 -5.82 13.05
C THR A 17 22.05 -7.22 12.87
N ASN A 18 21.25 -8.29 12.74
CA ASN A 18 21.80 -9.67 12.70
C ASN A 18 21.31 -10.60 11.57
N TYR A 19 20.27 -10.25 10.80
CA TYR A 19 19.81 -11.11 9.71
C TYR A 19 19.87 -10.40 8.36
N ALA A 20 20.53 -11.04 7.40
CA ALA A 20 20.60 -10.61 6.01
C ALA A 20 19.31 -10.92 5.23
N GLU A 21 18.34 -11.62 5.82
CA GLU A 21 17.18 -12.19 5.10
C GLU A 21 15.89 -12.11 5.93
N TYR A 22 14.79 -11.70 5.29
CA TYR A 22 13.44 -11.80 5.87
C TYR A 22 12.85 -13.19 5.65
N TRP A 23 12.05 -13.65 6.61
CA TRP A 23 11.37 -14.94 6.57
C TRP A 23 10.35 -15.00 5.43
N ASN A 24 10.32 -16.13 4.72
CA ASN A 24 9.28 -16.42 3.72
C ASN A 24 8.06 -17.11 4.37
N LYS A 25 6.95 -17.16 3.63
CA LYS A 25 5.68 -17.71 4.12
C LYS A 25 5.79 -19.17 4.58
N ALA A 26 6.57 -20.02 3.91
CA ALA A 26 6.71 -21.42 4.26
C ALA A 26 7.41 -21.62 5.62
N GLN A 27 8.44 -20.83 5.89
CA GLN A 27 9.12 -20.84 7.19
C GLN A 27 8.18 -20.36 8.31
N LEU A 28 7.39 -19.32 8.06
CA LEU A 28 6.40 -18.83 9.03
C LEU A 28 5.29 -19.85 9.32
N LEU A 29 4.76 -20.53 8.29
CA LEU A 29 3.77 -21.59 8.47
C LEU A 29 4.30 -22.77 9.29
N THR A 30 5.60 -23.05 9.21
CA THR A 30 6.24 -24.11 10.01
C THR A 30 6.30 -23.73 11.50
N VAL A 31 6.71 -22.49 11.78
CA VAL A 31 6.82 -21.96 13.15
C VAL A 31 5.46 -21.78 13.79
N PHE A 32 4.50 -21.22 13.05
CA PHE A 32 3.18 -20.82 13.54
C PHE A 32 2.07 -21.79 13.12
N LYS A 33 2.39 -23.09 12.93
CA LYS A 33 1.45 -24.10 12.43
C LYS A 33 0.17 -24.25 13.28
N ASP A 34 0.27 -24.02 14.58
CA ASP A 34 -0.83 -24.16 15.55
C ASP A 34 -1.46 -22.80 15.92
N TRP A 35 -1.03 -21.72 15.25
CA TRP A 35 -1.55 -20.39 15.49
C TRP A 35 -2.87 -20.18 14.73
N GLN A 36 -3.92 -19.80 15.45
CA GLN A 36 -5.20 -19.41 14.86
C GLN A 36 -5.41 -17.90 14.99
N PRO A 37 -5.46 -17.16 13.87
CA PRO A 37 -5.73 -15.73 13.93
C PRO A 37 -7.18 -15.48 14.38
N GLN A 38 -7.36 -14.68 15.43
CA GLN A 38 -8.68 -14.14 15.81
C GLN A 38 -8.96 -12.75 15.23
N GLN A 39 -8.09 -12.23 14.36
CA GLN A 39 -8.16 -10.84 13.89
C GLN A 39 -8.62 -10.71 12.44
N ALA A 40 -9.27 -9.58 12.16
CA ALA A 40 -9.48 -9.08 10.81
C ALA A 40 -8.14 -9.03 10.05
N LEU A 41 -8.18 -9.25 8.73
CA LEU A 41 -7.00 -9.19 7.89
C LEU A 41 -6.26 -7.85 8.09
N PRO A 42 -4.92 -7.86 8.24
CA PRO A 42 -4.15 -6.63 8.35
C PRO A 42 -4.34 -5.77 7.10
N VAL A 43 -4.41 -4.46 7.31
CA VAL A 43 -4.40 -3.48 6.23
C VAL A 43 -2.95 -3.07 5.97
N VAL A 44 -2.51 -3.15 4.72
CA VAL A 44 -1.16 -2.78 4.30
C VAL A 44 -1.22 -1.77 3.15
N PRO A 45 -0.27 -0.83 3.04
CA PRO A 45 -0.17 0.03 1.88
C PRO A 45 -0.04 -0.76 0.57
N ASP A 46 -0.49 -0.19 -0.54
CA ASP A 46 -0.44 -0.85 -1.86
C ASP A 46 0.96 -1.33 -2.26
N PHE A 47 2.00 -0.53 -1.98
CA PHE A 47 3.39 -0.91 -2.29
C PHE A 47 3.86 -2.14 -1.49
N ILE A 48 3.37 -2.31 -0.26
CA ILE A 48 3.62 -3.52 0.54
C ILE A 48 2.80 -4.70 0.02
N GLY A 49 1.55 -4.48 -0.36
CA GLY A 49 0.72 -5.53 -0.96
C GLY A 49 1.36 -6.12 -2.23
N LYS A 50 1.91 -5.27 -3.10
CA LYS A 50 2.69 -5.68 -4.28
C LYS A 50 3.92 -6.50 -3.91
N LEU A 51 4.65 -6.09 -2.87
CA LEU A 51 5.81 -6.82 -2.38
C LEU A 51 5.41 -8.20 -1.82
N ILE A 52 4.36 -8.28 -1.00
CA ILE A 52 3.85 -9.55 -0.47
C ILE A 52 3.41 -10.48 -1.60
N ASN A 53 2.77 -9.96 -2.65
CA ASN A 53 2.39 -10.78 -3.80
C ASN A 53 3.59 -11.29 -4.61
N THR A 54 4.74 -10.61 -4.52
CA THR A 54 5.97 -10.96 -5.22
C THR A 54 6.83 -11.98 -4.44
N PHE A 55 6.90 -11.84 -3.11
CA PHE A 55 7.79 -12.61 -2.24
C PHE A 55 7.07 -13.54 -1.25
N GLY A 56 5.76 -13.40 -1.08
CA GLY A 56 4.94 -14.15 -0.12
C GLY A 56 4.36 -15.46 -0.65
N ALA A 57 4.61 -15.82 -1.91
CA ALA A 57 4.21 -17.11 -2.46
C ALA A 57 5.06 -18.25 -1.83
N PRO A 58 4.44 -19.30 -1.27
CA PRO A 58 5.18 -20.44 -0.71
C PRO A 58 6.02 -21.20 -1.75
N GLU A 59 5.63 -21.11 -3.03
CA GLU A 59 6.05 -22.05 -4.08
C GLU A 59 7.47 -21.81 -4.62
N ASP A 60 8.09 -20.67 -4.32
CA ASP A 60 9.36 -20.29 -4.96
C ASP A 60 10.59 -20.24 -4.04
N GLY A 61 10.44 -20.46 -2.72
CA GLY A 61 11.54 -20.26 -1.76
C GLY A 61 12.11 -18.82 -1.74
N LYS A 62 11.42 -17.89 -2.41
CA LYS A 62 11.77 -16.48 -2.51
C LYS A 62 11.71 -15.86 -1.11
N HIS A 63 12.82 -15.25 -0.72
CA HIS A 63 12.97 -14.49 0.50
C HIS A 63 13.51 -13.11 0.11
N ILE A 64 13.25 -12.10 0.93
CA ILE A 64 13.84 -10.78 0.71
C ILE A 64 15.22 -10.80 1.35
N ASN A 65 16.27 -10.70 0.52
CA ASN A 65 17.62 -10.47 1.00
C ASN A 65 17.79 -8.98 1.30
N TYR A 66 17.91 -8.62 2.57
CA TYR A 66 17.90 -7.24 3.03
C TYR A 66 19.00 -6.41 2.35
N SER A 67 20.25 -6.87 2.36
CA SER A 67 21.37 -6.09 1.82
C SER A 67 21.30 -5.92 0.30
N ALA A 68 20.85 -6.95 -0.42
CA ALA A 68 20.68 -6.90 -1.87
C ALA A 68 19.44 -6.10 -2.29
N SER A 69 18.38 -6.13 -1.49
CA SER A 69 17.10 -5.47 -1.80
C SER A 69 17.04 -4.02 -1.33
N TYR A 70 17.81 -3.61 -0.32
CA TYR A 70 17.77 -2.25 0.23
C TYR A 70 17.97 -1.14 -0.80
N PRO A 71 18.92 -1.23 -1.75
CA PRO A 71 19.08 -0.20 -2.78
C PRO A 71 17.87 -0.02 -3.69
N VAL A 72 16.99 -1.03 -3.81
CA VAL A 72 15.87 -1.05 -4.75
C VAL A 72 14.51 -0.89 -4.06
N HIS A 73 14.40 -1.39 -2.81
CA HIS A 73 13.17 -1.50 -2.05
C HIS A 73 13.25 -0.77 -0.71
N GLN A 74 14.05 0.29 -0.61
CA GLN A 74 14.28 1.00 0.64
C GLN A 74 12.98 1.38 1.36
N LYS A 75 12.01 1.95 0.62
CA LYS A 75 10.70 2.36 1.16
C LYS A 75 9.93 1.18 1.76
N GLU A 76 9.95 0.04 1.10
CA GLU A 76 9.30 -1.17 1.57
C GLU A 76 9.97 -1.72 2.84
N LEU A 77 11.32 -1.78 2.86
CA LEU A 77 12.06 -2.33 3.99
C LEU A 77 11.95 -1.42 5.22
N ASP A 78 12.01 -0.11 5.04
CA ASP A 78 11.80 0.87 6.12
C ASP A 78 10.40 0.72 6.72
N TRP A 79 9.38 0.45 5.89
CA TRP A 79 8.03 0.19 6.39
C TRP A 79 7.97 -1.14 7.16
N ILE A 80 8.58 -2.21 6.64
CA ILE A 80 8.59 -3.52 7.29
C ILE A 80 9.26 -3.42 8.66
N ASP A 81 10.37 -2.71 8.78
CA ASP A 81 11.09 -2.53 10.06
C ASP A 81 10.21 -1.88 11.14
N ASN A 82 9.32 -0.97 10.74
CA ASN A 82 8.38 -0.31 11.65
C ASN A 82 7.06 -1.08 11.83
N HIS A 83 6.77 -2.07 10.98
CA HIS A 83 5.49 -2.78 10.93
C HIS A 83 5.65 -4.31 10.85
N GLN A 84 6.70 -4.86 11.50
CA GLN A 84 7.06 -6.28 11.42
C GLN A 84 5.89 -7.21 11.75
N LYS A 85 5.11 -6.88 12.79
CA LYS A 85 3.91 -7.63 13.19
C LYS A 85 2.89 -7.70 12.04
N THR A 86 2.61 -6.56 11.42
CA THR A 86 1.66 -6.44 10.31
C THR A 86 2.15 -7.21 9.09
N TRP A 87 3.44 -7.09 8.75
CA TRP A 87 4.09 -7.84 7.67
C TRP A 87 3.95 -9.35 7.82
N LEU A 88 4.32 -9.89 8.98
CA LEU A 88 4.28 -11.34 9.23
C LEU A 88 2.85 -11.89 9.27
N THR A 89 1.94 -11.13 9.89
CA THR A 89 0.51 -11.46 9.89
C THR A 89 0.00 -11.51 8.45
N ALA A 90 0.34 -10.53 7.62
CA ALA A 90 -0.07 -10.47 6.23
C ALA A 90 0.43 -11.65 5.38
N LEU A 91 1.65 -12.12 5.63
CA LEU A 91 2.20 -13.32 4.99
C LEU A 91 1.46 -14.61 5.41
N LEU A 92 1.13 -14.72 6.70
CA LEU A 92 0.50 -15.93 7.26
C LEU A 92 -0.95 -16.07 6.82
N ILE A 93 -1.75 -15.01 6.95
CA ILE A 93 -3.22 -15.10 6.86
C ILE A 93 -3.81 -14.26 5.72
N GLY A 94 -2.97 -13.56 4.95
CA GLY A 94 -3.38 -12.62 3.91
C GLY A 94 -3.58 -11.20 4.44
N PHE A 95 -3.96 -10.28 3.56
CA PHE A 95 -4.07 -8.86 3.86
C PHE A 95 -5.17 -8.17 3.05
N ARG A 96 -5.53 -6.95 3.46
CA ARG A 96 -6.26 -5.98 2.66
C ARG A 96 -5.32 -4.86 2.27
N VAL A 97 -5.45 -4.35 1.05
CA VAL A 97 -4.73 -3.14 0.66
C VAL A 97 -5.46 -1.93 1.24
N GLU A 98 -4.73 -1.03 1.86
CA GLU A 98 -5.22 0.29 2.24
C GLU A 98 -5.77 0.97 1.00
N LYS A 99 -7.06 1.33 1.03
CA LYS A 99 -7.61 2.19 -0.01
C LYS A 99 -7.18 3.62 0.32
N PRO A 100 -6.28 4.23 -0.46
CA PRO A 100 -5.87 5.60 -0.19
C PRO A 100 -7.07 6.52 -0.35
N GLN A 101 -7.22 7.49 0.56
CA GLN A 101 -8.16 8.59 0.37
C GLN A 101 -7.85 9.28 -0.96
N LEU A 102 -8.87 9.40 -1.80
CA LEU A 102 -8.78 10.11 -3.07
C LEU A 102 -9.27 11.55 -2.91
N PHE A 103 -8.72 12.45 -3.72
CA PHE A 103 -9.12 13.84 -3.78
C PHE A 103 -9.39 14.26 -5.21
N TYR A 104 -10.44 15.04 -5.42
CA TYR A 104 -10.56 15.89 -6.59
C TYR A 104 -9.68 17.13 -6.39
N LEU A 105 -8.99 17.57 -7.45
CA LEU A 105 -8.21 18.80 -7.44
C LEU A 105 -9.02 19.90 -8.11
N LYS A 106 -9.52 20.86 -7.33
CA LYS A 106 -10.34 21.97 -7.83
C LYS A 106 -9.51 23.24 -7.95
N ASN A 107 -9.47 23.85 -9.13
CA ASN A 107 -8.72 25.08 -9.36
C ASN A 107 -9.38 26.24 -8.57
N LYS A 108 -8.58 26.95 -7.78
CA LYS A 108 -9.05 28.03 -6.89
C LYS A 108 -9.62 29.24 -7.63
N LEU A 109 -9.18 29.49 -8.87
CA LEU A 109 -9.60 30.64 -9.68
C LEU A 109 -10.76 30.29 -10.60
N THR A 110 -10.65 29.17 -11.30
CA THR A 110 -11.62 28.79 -12.34
C THR A 110 -12.72 27.90 -11.80
N THR A 111 -12.58 27.30 -10.62
CA THR A 111 -13.49 26.29 -10.06
C THR A 111 -13.60 25.00 -10.88
N SER A 112 -12.76 24.85 -11.90
CA SER A 112 -12.63 23.63 -12.71
C SER A 112 -11.95 22.52 -11.91
N TYR A 113 -12.12 21.28 -12.33
CA TYR A 113 -11.44 20.12 -11.76
C TYR A 113 -10.35 19.62 -12.69
N LEU A 114 -9.20 19.24 -12.12
CA LEU A 114 -8.14 18.59 -12.87
C LEU A 114 -8.55 17.16 -13.25
N ALA A 115 -8.38 16.83 -14.52
CA ALA A 115 -8.54 15.49 -15.04
C ALA A 115 -7.29 15.07 -15.82
N LEU A 116 -7.06 13.77 -15.89
CA LEU A 116 -6.04 13.12 -16.69
C LEU A 116 -6.72 12.22 -17.71
N ASP A 117 -6.55 12.52 -18.99
CA ASP A 117 -6.80 11.58 -20.08
C ASP A 117 -5.50 10.82 -20.33
N THR A 118 -5.52 9.49 -20.24
CA THR A 118 -4.33 8.66 -20.38
C THR A 118 -3.69 8.74 -21.76
N ASN A 119 -4.40 9.26 -22.77
CA ASN A 119 -3.92 9.41 -24.13
C ASN A 119 -3.43 10.83 -24.43
N THR A 120 -4.03 11.85 -23.81
CA THR A 120 -3.78 13.26 -24.17
C THR A 120 -3.17 14.10 -23.04
N GLY A 121 -3.13 13.58 -21.81
CA GLY A 121 -2.50 14.23 -20.66
C GLY A 121 -3.50 14.98 -19.77
N TYR A 122 -2.96 15.91 -18.97
CA TYR A 122 -3.73 16.69 -18.00
C TYR A 122 -4.53 17.81 -18.67
N TYR A 123 -5.76 18.00 -18.22
CA TYR A 123 -6.62 19.10 -18.67
C TYR A 123 -7.59 19.51 -17.56
N GLU A 124 -8.10 20.74 -17.64
CA GLU A 124 -9.15 21.23 -16.75
C GLU A 124 -10.53 20.91 -17.31
N HIS A 125 -11.43 20.47 -16.42
CA HIS A 125 -12.81 20.16 -16.79
C HIS A 125 -13.81 20.90 -15.90
N TRP A 126 -14.94 21.29 -16.51
CA TRP A 126 -15.95 22.14 -15.87
C TRP A 126 -17.18 21.30 -15.47
N GLY A 127 -17.56 21.37 -14.20
CA GLY A 127 -18.86 20.90 -13.71
C GLY A 127 -18.84 19.57 -12.92
N GLU A 128 -19.49 19.58 -11.75
CA GLU A 128 -19.73 18.41 -10.91
C GLU A 128 -20.60 17.35 -11.61
N GLU A 129 -21.46 17.74 -12.56
CA GLU A 129 -22.34 16.83 -13.31
C GLU A 129 -21.61 15.86 -14.26
N ILE A 130 -20.36 16.14 -14.63
CA ILE A 130 -19.60 15.31 -15.57
C ILE A 130 -18.61 14.38 -14.85
N ILE A 131 -18.22 14.70 -13.61
CA ILE A 131 -17.38 13.82 -12.77
C ILE A 131 -17.96 12.39 -12.73
N PRO A 132 -19.26 12.15 -12.46
CA PRO A 132 -19.86 10.82 -12.51
C PRO A 132 -19.82 10.14 -13.88
N LYS A 133 -19.86 10.93 -14.97
CA LYS A 133 -19.84 10.42 -16.35
C LYS A 133 -18.43 10.02 -16.79
N LEU A 134 -17.40 10.76 -16.34
CA LEU A 134 -16.00 10.44 -16.61
C LEU A 134 -15.47 9.31 -15.72
N LEU A 135 -15.95 9.18 -14.47
CA LEU A 135 -15.60 8.04 -13.60
C LEU A 135 -15.84 6.68 -14.24
N LYS A 136 -16.86 6.57 -15.11
CA LYS A 136 -17.25 5.33 -15.77
C LYS A 136 -16.55 5.11 -17.12
N LYS A 137 -15.76 6.07 -17.60
CA LYS A 137 -15.13 6.01 -18.93
C LYS A 137 -13.68 5.54 -18.79
N GLN A 138 -13.33 4.46 -19.48
CA GLN A 138 -11.94 3.98 -19.53
C GLN A 138 -11.03 5.06 -20.12
N GLY A 139 -9.82 5.19 -19.56
CA GLY A 139 -8.81 6.15 -20.01
C GLY A 139 -8.89 7.53 -19.36
N TYR A 140 -9.77 7.73 -18.37
CA TYR A 140 -9.85 8.97 -17.61
C TYR A 140 -9.59 8.72 -16.12
N LYS A 141 -8.82 9.61 -15.50
CA LYS A 141 -8.60 9.68 -14.06
C LYS A 141 -8.90 11.10 -13.59
N ILE A 142 -9.78 11.23 -12.60
CA ILE A 142 -10.26 12.54 -12.12
C ILE A 142 -10.01 12.76 -10.62
N SER A 143 -9.57 11.72 -9.92
CA SER A 143 -9.26 11.75 -8.50
C SER A 143 -7.89 11.18 -8.24
N PHE A 144 -7.16 11.76 -7.29
CA PHE A 144 -5.74 11.50 -7.08
C PHE A 144 -5.46 11.18 -5.62
N THR A 145 -4.47 10.32 -5.37
CA THR A 145 -3.98 10.06 -4.01
C THR A 145 -3.10 11.21 -3.52
N GLN A 146 -2.93 11.36 -2.20
CA GLN A 146 -2.03 12.38 -1.65
C GLN A 146 -0.60 12.26 -2.21
N GLN A 147 -0.08 11.03 -2.35
CA GLN A 147 1.26 10.80 -2.91
C GLN A 147 1.38 11.30 -4.36
N GLU A 148 0.35 11.12 -5.18
CA GLU A 148 0.35 11.66 -6.54
C GLU A 148 0.34 13.18 -6.52
N ILE A 149 -0.49 13.78 -5.66
CA ILE A 149 -0.60 15.24 -5.50
C ILE A 149 0.73 15.83 -5.05
N ASP A 150 1.43 15.19 -4.10
CA ASP A 150 2.73 15.62 -3.59
C ASP A 150 3.82 15.60 -4.67
N SER A 151 3.68 14.72 -5.67
CA SER A 151 4.57 14.66 -6.83
C SER A 151 4.25 15.68 -7.92
N MET A 152 3.16 16.43 -7.77
CA MET A 152 2.65 17.40 -8.73
C MET A 152 2.83 18.85 -8.22
N GLN A 153 2.88 19.81 -9.14
CA GLN A 153 2.85 21.24 -8.79
C GLN A 153 1.39 21.73 -8.68
N THR A 154 0.70 21.38 -7.59
CA THR A 154 -0.75 21.59 -7.42
C THR A 154 -1.13 22.82 -6.58
N GLY A 155 -0.22 23.79 -6.39
CA GLY A 155 -0.46 24.96 -5.53
C GLY A 155 -1.69 25.81 -5.88
N SER A 156 -2.10 25.81 -7.16
CA SER A 156 -3.30 26.50 -7.66
C SER A 156 -4.61 25.75 -7.39
N TYR A 157 -4.54 24.54 -6.85
CA TYR A 157 -5.68 23.67 -6.59
C TYR A 157 -5.96 23.55 -5.09
N GLU A 158 -7.23 23.37 -4.75
CA GLU A 158 -7.68 22.90 -3.45
C GLU A 158 -8.06 21.42 -3.55
N LEU A 159 -7.91 20.69 -2.43
CA LEU A 159 -8.20 19.26 -2.35
C LEU A 159 -9.62 19.07 -1.83
N VAL A 160 -10.46 18.41 -2.63
CA VAL A 160 -11.82 18.02 -2.24
C VAL A 160 -11.83 16.51 -2.02
N PRO A 161 -12.05 16.01 -0.79
CA PRO A 161 -12.11 14.57 -0.53
C PRO A 161 -13.18 13.90 -1.38
N VAL A 162 -12.85 12.77 -1.99
CA VAL A 162 -13.83 11.88 -2.61
C VAL A 162 -14.49 11.11 -1.49
N GLU A 163 -15.79 11.30 -1.29
CA GLU A 163 -16.57 10.45 -0.41
C GLU A 163 -16.68 9.07 -1.05
N ASP A 164 -16.28 8.03 -0.31
CA ASP A 164 -16.59 6.64 -0.68
C ASP A 164 -18.12 6.51 -0.61
N GLY A 165 -18.79 6.69 -1.74
CA GLY A 165 -20.20 6.35 -1.87
C GLY A 165 -20.36 4.86 -1.56
N GLU A 166 -21.16 4.56 -0.53
CA GLU A 166 -21.57 3.19 -0.15
C GLU A 166 -22.10 2.37 -1.35
#